data_AF-A0A2Z6UNM8-F1
#
_entry.id   AF-A0A2Z6UNM8-F1
#
_cell.length_a   1.000
_cell.length_b   1.000
_cell.length_c   1.000
_cell.angle_alpha   90.00
_cell.angle_beta   90.00
_cell.angle_gamma   90.00
#
_symmetry.space_group_name_H-M   'P 1'
#
loop_
_entity.id
_entity.type
_entity.pdbx_description
1 polymer ?
#
loop_
_entity_poly.entity_id
_entity_poly.type
_entity_poly.pdbx_seq_one_letter_code
_entity_poly.pdbx_strand_id
1 'polypeptide(L)'
;MDLNEQAKQIEFADLVGASQQSISKYVRAGILNKGETYRTWFAKYCEKLRTEAAGREISASRQTLEQAKTREAIANAQLKELDLYREHKLVLDAQQVREAMEQWVTVAKSEYENSIEKIIALIEDKYGVSIDRESINGTIESTCRTIGDFRVKS
;
A
#
# COMPACT_ATOMS: atom_id res chain seq x y z
N MET A 1 -10.56 16.74 58.71
CA MET A 1 -9.79 15.73 57.97
C MET A 1 -8.33 16.11 58.10
N ASP A 2 -7.52 15.27 58.73
CA ASP A 2 -6.08 15.49 58.81
C ASP A 2 -5.43 14.94 57.53
N LEU A 3 -4.64 15.75 56.84
CA LEU A 3 -3.96 15.37 55.60
C LEU A 3 -2.82 14.36 55.82
N ASN A 4 -2.38 14.20 57.08
CA ASN A 4 -1.35 13.25 57.47
C ASN A 4 -1.91 11.88 57.86
N GLU A 5 -3.23 11.74 57.95
CA GLU A 5 -3.87 10.45 58.15
C GLU A 5 -3.79 9.59 56.89
N GLN A 6 -3.85 8.27 57.09
CA GLN A 6 -3.88 7.29 56.02
C GLN A 6 -5.13 7.46 55.15
N ALA A 7 -4.92 7.53 53.84
CA ALA A 7 -5.99 7.80 52.90
C ALA A 7 -6.93 6.60 52.71
N LYS A 8 -8.25 6.85 52.79
CA LYS A 8 -9.31 5.92 52.41
C LYS A 8 -9.93 6.35 51.09
N GLN A 9 -10.27 5.38 50.24
CA GLN A 9 -10.77 5.63 48.88
C GLN A 9 -12.08 6.42 48.85
N ILE A 10 -13.00 6.15 49.78
CA ILE A 10 -14.32 6.81 49.85
C ILE A 10 -14.13 8.27 50.28
N GLU A 11 -13.49 8.48 51.43
CA GLU A 11 -13.21 9.82 51.97
C GLU A 11 -12.37 10.68 51.01
N PHE A 12 -11.41 10.09 50.29
CA PHE A 12 -10.65 10.82 49.27
C PHE A 12 -11.48 11.16 48.03
N ALA A 13 -12.36 10.25 47.58
CA ALA A 13 -13.24 10.49 46.45
C ALA A 13 -14.18 11.67 46.72
N ASP A 14 -14.75 11.72 47.92
CA ASP A 14 -15.58 12.83 48.37
C ASP A 14 -14.77 14.13 48.47
N LEU A 15 -13.54 14.07 48.99
CA LEU A 15 -12.64 15.22 49.12
C LEU A 15 -12.29 15.88 47.77
N VAL A 16 -12.01 15.08 46.74
CA VAL A 16 -11.61 15.59 45.42
C VAL A 16 -12.78 15.75 44.44
N GLY A 17 -14.01 15.45 44.86
CA GLY A 17 -15.20 15.52 44.02
C GLY A 17 -15.21 14.50 42.87
N ALA A 18 -14.57 13.34 43.06
CA ALA A 18 -14.53 12.27 42.06
C ALA A 18 -15.38 11.08 42.50
N SER A 19 -15.74 10.20 41.55
CA SER A 19 -16.39 8.95 41.93
C SER A 19 -15.42 8.01 42.66
N GLN A 20 -15.92 7.24 43.62
CA GLN A 20 -15.13 6.17 44.27
C GLN A 20 -14.57 5.17 43.24
N GLN A 21 -15.31 4.91 42.15
CA GLN A 21 -14.86 4.02 41.07
C GLN A 21 -13.62 4.58 40.37
N SER A 22 -13.56 5.89 40.14
CA SER A 22 -12.40 6.58 39.57
C SER A 22 -11.18 6.46 40.48
N ILE A 23 -11.34 6.71 41.78
CA ILE A 23 -10.25 6.53 42.76
C ILE A 23 -9.80 5.07 42.85
N SER A 24 -10.74 4.12 42.83
CA SER A 24 -10.45 2.68 42.80
C SER A 24 -9.64 2.28 41.57
N LYS A 25 -9.91 2.87 40.41
CA LYS A 25 -9.13 2.68 39.19
C LYS A 25 -7.70 3.19 39.36
N TYR A 26 -7.51 4.38 39.93
CA TYR A 26 -6.16 4.92 40.18
C TYR A 26 -5.37 4.11 41.21
N VAL A 27 -6.03 3.54 42.22
CA VAL A 27 -5.40 2.61 43.17
C VAL A 27 -5.00 1.30 42.48
N ARG A 28 -5.88 0.72 41.64
CA ARG A 28 -5.57 -0.51 40.87
C ARG A 28 -4.44 -0.30 39.86
N ALA A 29 -4.36 0.88 39.27
CA ALA A 29 -3.29 1.25 38.36
C ALA A 29 -1.95 1.58 39.06
N GLY A 30 -1.89 1.50 40.39
CA GLY A 30 -0.68 1.82 41.17
C GLY A 30 -0.33 3.31 41.23
N ILE A 31 -1.24 4.19 40.79
CA ILE A 31 -1.04 5.64 40.84
C ILE A 31 -1.24 6.15 42.26
N LEU A 32 -2.21 5.61 43.00
CA LEU A 32 -2.45 5.90 44.42
C LEU A 32 -2.15 4.65 45.25
N ASN A 33 -1.15 4.69 46.14
CA ASN A 33 -0.78 3.48 46.88
C ASN A 33 -1.54 3.38 48.20
N LYS A 34 -2.02 2.18 48.54
CA LYS A 34 -2.64 1.91 49.84
C LYS A 34 -1.61 2.12 50.95
N GLY A 35 -2.01 2.79 52.04
CA GLY A 35 -1.11 3.10 53.16
C GLY A 35 -0.49 4.49 53.11
N GLU A 36 -0.57 5.18 51.98
CA GLU A 36 -0.14 6.58 51.88
C GLU A 36 -1.14 7.54 52.52
N THR A 37 -0.66 8.73 52.88
CA THR A 37 -1.48 9.77 53.48
C THR A 37 -2.31 10.52 52.44
N TYR A 38 -3.37 11.21 52.90
CA TYR A 38 -4.18 12.07 52.04
C TYR A 38 -3.35 13.13 51.30
N ARG A 39 -2.32 13.69 51.95
CA ARG A 39 -1.37 14.63 51.34
C ARG A 39 -0.68 14.04 50.11
N THR A 40 -0.18 12.81 50.23
CA THR A 40 0.53 12.12 49.14
C THR A 40 -0.41 11.77 48.01
N TRP A 41 -1.61 11.30 48.32
CA TRP A 41 -2.64 11.01 47.30
C TRP A 41 -3.05 12.27 46.55
N PHE A 42 -3.22 13.40 47.23
CA PHE A 42 -3.59 14.66 46.61
C PHE A 42 -2.51 15.14 45.63
N ALA A 43 -1.24 15.11 46.04
CA ALA A 43 -0.13 15.50 45.17
C ALA A 43 -0.04 14.64 43.90
N LYS A 44 -0.15 13.32 44.04
CA LYS A 44 -0.15 12.38 42.90
C LYS A 44 -1.36 12.55 41.99
N TYR A 45 -2.53 12.78 42.58
CA TYR A 45 -3.76 13.04 41.84
C TYR A 45 -3.65 14.33 41.01
N CYS A 46 -3.15 15.41 41.59
CA CYS A 46 -2.91 16.66 40.86
C CYS A 46 -1.87 16.51 39.74
N GLU A 47 -0.78 15.77 39.97
CA GLU A 47 0.24 15.53 38.94
C GLU A 47 -0.32 14.71 37.77
N LYS A 48 -1.15 13.70 38.07
CA LYS A 48 -1.85 12.91 37.06
C LYS A 48 -2.78 13.78 36.22
N LEU A 49 -3.64 14.58 36.84
CA LEU A 49 -4.54 15.50 36.13
C LEU A 49 -3.77 16.51 35.29
N ARG A 50 -2.64 17.03 35.78
CA ARG A 50 -1.77 17.93 35.02
C ARG A 50 -1.17 17.25 33.79
N THR A 51 -0.78 15.98 33.91
CA THR A 51 -0.23 15.18 32.81
C THR A 51 -1.29 14.84 31.76
N GLU A 52 -2.49 14.46 32.20
CA GLU A 52 -3.65 14.23 31.34
C GLU A 52 -4.07 15.51 30.61
N ALA A 53 -4.18 16.64 31.32
CA ALA A 53 -4.53 17.94 30.74
C ALA A 53 -3.45 18.46 29.77
N ALA A 54 -2.17 18.16 30.02
CA ALA A 54 -1.08 18.45 29.09
C ALA A 54 -1.07 17.53 27.85
N GLY A 55 -2.02 16.59 27.73
CA GLY A 55 -2.13 15.66 26.61
C GLY A 55 -0.99 14.63 26.53
N ARG A 56 -0.19 14.50 27.60
CA ARG A 56 0.97 13.60 27.63
C ARG A 56 0.62 12.14 27.87
N GLU A 57 -0.65 11.84 28.16
CA GLU A 57 -1.17 10.48 28.13
C GLU A 57 -1.85 10.19 26.80
N ILE A 58 -1.04 9.71 25.85
CA ILE A 58 -1.57 8.98 24.71
C ILE A 58 -1.99 7.61 25.24
N SER A 59 -3.29 7.39 25.42
CA SER A 59 -3.79 6.05 25.72
C SER A 59 -3.36 5.10 24.59
N ALA A 60 -3.03 3.85 24.93
CA ALA A 60 -2.61 2.86 23.94
C ALA A 60 -3.62 2.75 22.77
N SER A 61 -4.92 2.85 23.07
CA SER A 61 -5.99 2.88 22.07
C SER A 61 -5.91 4.09 21.12
N ARG A 62 -5.54 5.27 21.62
CA ARG A 62 -5.35 6.47 20.78
C ARG A 62 -4.10 6.33 19.92
N GLN A 63 -3.02 5.77 20.45
CA GLN A 63 -1.82 5.48 19.66
C GLN A 63 -2.11 4.51 18.51
N THR A 64 -2.83 3.42 18.77
CA THR A 64 -3.24 2.46 17.74
C THR A 64 -4.13 3.10 16.67
N LEU A 65 -5.08 3.96 17.08
CA LEU A 65 -5.95 4.66 16.13
C LEU A 65 -5.16 5.61 15.22
N GLU A 66 -4.23 6.39 15.78
CA GLU A 66 -3.40 7.32 14.99
C GLU A 66 -2.44 6.57 14.05
N GLN A 67 -1.91 5.41 14.47
CA GLN A 67 -1.14 4.53 13.59
C GLN A 67 -1.99 3.98 12.43
N ALA A 68 -3.22 3.55 12.71
CA ALA A 68 -4.14 3.07 11.67
C ALA A 68 -4.47 4.17 10.66
N LYS A 69 -4.80 5.38 11.13
CA LYS A 69 -5.05 6.55 10.27
C LYS A 69 -3.83 6.92 9.43
N THR A 70 -2.63 6.87 10.03
CA THR A 70 -1.39 7.15 9.31
C THR A 70 -1.18 6.14 8.19
N ARG A 71 -1.41 4.85 8.45
CA ARG A 71 -1.31 3.79 7.44
C ARG A 71 -2.33 3.98 6.32
N GLU A 72 -3.57 4.33 6.65
CA GLU A 72 -4.61 4.62 5.67
C GLU A 72 -4.25 5.84 4.81
N ALA A 73 -3.76 6.92 5.42
CA ALA A 73 -3.32 8.12 4.71
C ALA A 73 -2.17 7.83 3.74
N ILE A 74 -1.20 7.01 4.14
CA ILE A 74 -0.10 6.58 3.27
C ILE A 74 -0.62 5.73 2.11
N ALA A 75 -1.48 4.74 2.37
CA ALA A 75 -2.05 3.90 1.32
C ALA A 75 -2.86 4.74 0.31
N ASN A 76 -3.67 5.68 0.79
CA ASN A 76 -4.43 6.59 -0.06
C ASN A 76 -3.52 7.53 -0.87
N ALA A 77 -2.41 8.00 -0.30
CA ALA A 77 -1.44 8.81 -1.02
C ALA A 77 -0.78 8.01 -2.16
N GLN A 78 -0.38 6.76 -1.90
CA GLN A 78 0.21 5.88 -2.91
C GLN A 78 -0.77 5.55 -4.04
N LEU A 79 -2.05 5.33 -3.73
CA LEU A 79 -3.07 5.12 -4.75
C LEU A 79 -3.25 6.35 -5.64
N LYS A 80 -3.32 7.55 -5.04
CA LYS A 80 -3.40 8.80 -5.81
C LYS A 80 -2.17 9.02 -6.69
N GLU A 81 -0.99 8.67 -6.20
CA GLU A 81 0.25 8.75 -6.98
C GLU A 81 0.22 7.80 -8.18
N LEU A 82 -0.25 6.56 -7.99
CA LEU A 82 -0.42 5.60 -9.08
C LEU A 82 -1.44 6.09 -10.12
N ASP A 83 -2.54 6.71 -9.67
CA ASP A 83 -3.54 7.28 -10.56
C ASP A 83 -2.98 8.46 -11.37
N LEU A 84 -2.17 9.33 -10.76
CA LEU A 84 -1.44 10.38 -11.48
C LEU A 84 -0.50 9.77 -12.54
N TYR A 85 0.23 8.71 -12.21
CA TYR A 85 1.08 8.03 -13.19
C TYR A 85 0.27 7.43 -14.34
N ARG A 86 -0.94 6.92 -14.09
CA ARG A 86 -1.84 6.43 -15.15
C ARG A 86 -2.33 7.56 -16.04
N GLU A 87 -2.77 8.68 -15.45
CA GLU A 87 -3.21 9.86 -16.21
C GLU A 87 -2.12 10.42 -17.12
N HIS A 88 -0.88 10.46 -16.61
CA HIS A 88 0.29 10.87 -17.38
C HIS A 88 0.88 9.78 -18.28
N LYS A 89 0.24 8.60 -18.36
CA LYS A 89 0.67 7.44 -19.18
C LYS A 89 2.11 6.98 -18.88
N LEU A 90 2.54 7.12 -17.63
CA LEU A 90 3.86 6.71 -17.15
C LEU A 90 3.90 5.26 -16.65
N VAL A 91 2.72 4.66 -16.42
CA VAL A 91 2.59 3.25 -16.05
C VAL A 91 1.67 2.55 -17.03
N LEU A 92 2.05 1.32 -17.38
CA LEU A 92 1.26 0.44 -18.23
C LEU A 92 0.96 -0.84 -17.45
N ASP A 93 -0.22 -1.40 -17.70
CA ASP A 93 -0.57 -2.70 -17.17
C ASP A 93 0.22 -3.80 -17.93
N ALA A 94 0.91 -4.66 -17.18
CA ALA A 94 1.78 -5.66 -17.77
C ALA A 94 1.01 -6.70 -18.61
N GLN A 95 -0.23 -7.03 -18.22
CA GLN A 95 -1.06 -7.96 -18.97
C GLN A 95 -1.52 -7.34 -20.28
N GLN A 96 -1.98 -6.09 -20.26
CA GLN A 96 -2.33 -5.36 -21.48
C GLN A 96 -1.15 -5.23 -22.44
N VAL A 97 0.05 -4.94 -21.92
CA VAL A 97 1.27 -4.88 -22.76
C VAL A 97 1.55 -6.23 -23.39
N ARG A 98 1.44 -7.33 -22.63
CA ARG A 98 1.64 -8.68 -23.17
C ARG A 98 0.65 -8.99 -24.29
N GLU A 99 -0.64 -8.75 -24.06
CA GLU A 99 -1.70 -8.99 -25.05
C GLU A 99 -1.48 -8.15 -26.32
N ALA A 100 -1.13 -6.87 -26.16
CA ALA A 100 -0.82 -5.99 -27.28
C ALA A 100 0.40 -6.48 -28.07
N MET A 101 1.44 -6.96 -27.39
CA MET A 101 2.63 -7.52 -28.05
C MET A 101 2.31 -8.82 -28.80
N GLU A 102 1.52 -9.72 -28.22
CA GLU A 102 1.09 -10.96 -28.88
C GLU A 102 0.29 -10.67 -30.15
N GLN A 103 -0.70 -9.76 -30.06
CA GLN A 103 -1.50 -9.33 -31.21
C GLN A 103 -0.63 -8.68 -32.28
N TRP A 104 0.29 -7.79 -31.89
CA TRP A 104 1.19 -7.13 -32.81
C TRP A 104 2.08 -8.12 -33.56
N VAL A 105 2.61 -9.14 -32.88
CA VAL A 105 3.42 -10.20 -33.52
C VAL A 105 2.59 -10.99 -34.54
N THR A 106 1.35 -11.34 -34.22
CA THR A 106 0.46 -12.04 -35.17
C THR A 106 0.22 -11.20 -36.42
N VAL A 107 -0.12 -9.91 -36.25
CA VAL A 107 -0.38 -8.99 -37.36
C VAL A 107 0.89 -8.75 -38.19
N ALA A 108 2.03 -8.54 -37.53
CA ALA A 108 3.31 -8.31 -38.20
C ALA A 108 3.71 -9.52 -39.07
N LYS A 109 3.52 -10.74 -38.55
CA LYS A 109 3.78 -11.97 -39.30
C LYS A 109 2.88 -12.09 -40.54
N SER A 110 1.57 -11.88 -40.39
CA SER A 110 0.64 -12.00 -41.52
C SER A 110 0.90 -10.94 -42.59
N GLU A 111 1.17 -9.69 -42.21
CA GLU A 111 1.48 -8.63 -43.17
C GLU A 111 2.80 -8.87 -43.90
N TYR A 112 3.79 -9.45 -43.23
CA TYR A 112 5.04 -9.85 -43.84
C TYR A 112 4.85 -10.96 -44.89
N GLU A 113 4.15 -12.04 -44.53
CA GLU A 113 3.81 -13.14 -45.46
C GLU A 113 3.02 -12.64 -46.67
N ASN A 114 1.99 -11.81 -46.43
CA ASN A 114 1.18 -11.22 -47.49
C ASN A 114 2.01 -10.31 -48.43
N SER A 115 2.99 -9.59 -47.89
CA SER A 115 3.85 -8.72 -48.69
C SER A 115 4.76 -9.55 -49.62
N ILE A 116 5.26 -10.69 -49.15
CA ILE A 116 6.07 -11.59 -49.97
C ILE A 116 5.23 -12.22 -51.08
N GLU A 117 4.03 -12.70 -50.79
CA GLU A 117 3.12 -13.23 -51.81
C GLU A 117 2.80 -12.20 -52.90
N LYS A 118 2.58 -10.93 -52.51
CA LYS A 118 2.40 -9.84 -53.49
C LYS A 118 3.64 -9.63 -54.37
N ILE A 119 4.84 -9.70 -53.80
CA ILE A 119 6.08 -9.57 -54.56
C ILE A 119 6.24 -10.74 -55.54
N ILE A 120 5.98 -11.98 -55.10
CA ILE A 120 6.02 -13.17 -55.96
C ILE A 120 5.06 -12.99 -57.14
N ALA A 121 3.80 -12.65 -56.86
CA ALA A 121 2.79 -12.45 -57.89
C ALA A 121 3.20 -11.40 -58.93
N LEU A 122 3.82 -10.28 -58.49
CA LEU A 122 4.34 -9.25 -59.40
C LEU A 122 5.48 -9.75 -60.29
N ILE A 123 6.35 -10.63 -59.78
CA ILE A 123 7.46 -11.19 -60.55
C ILE A 123 6.92 -12.22 -61.56
N GLU A 124 6.02 -13.11 -61.12
CA GLU A 124 5.42 -14.12 -61.99
C GLU A 124 4.65 -13.47 -63.15
N ASP A 125 3.85 -12.44 -62.87
CA ASP A 125 3.11 -11.67 -63.87
C ASP A 125 4.04 -10.96 -64.88
N LYS A 126 5.06 -10.26 -64.38
CA LYS A 126 5.94 -9.45 -65.23
C LYS A 126 6.86 -10.29 -66.12
N TYR A 127 7.32 -11.44 -65.63
CA TYR A 127 8.34 -12.24 -66.32
C TYR A 127 7.81 -13.55 -66.89
N GLY A 128 6.52 -13.89 -66.65
CA GLY A 128 5.91 -15.13 -67.13
C GLY A 128 6.55 -16.39 -66.56
N VAL A 129 7.18 -16.27 -65.38
CA VAL A 129 7.85 -17.36 -64.67
C VAL A 129 6.95 -17.90 -63.57
N SER A 130 7.11 -19.17 -63.21
CA SER A 130 6.48 -19.75 -62.03
C SER A 130 7.53 -19.90 -60.94
N ILE A 131 7.28 -19.32 -59.77
CA ILE A 131 8.17 -19.38 -58.62
C ILE A 131 7.69 -20.47 -57.67
N ASP A 132 8.62 -21.32 -57.23
CA ASP A 132 8.35 -22.30 -56.19
C ASP A 132 8.15 -21.62 -54.83
N ARG A 133 6.93 -21.69 -54.32
CA ARG A 133 6.53 -21.11 -53.03
C ARG A 133 7.05 -21.92 -51.84
N GLU A 134 7.27 -23.22 -52.01
CA GLU A 134 7.70 -24.11 -50.92
C GLU A 134 9.10 -23.72 -50.43
N SER A 135 10.03 -23.49 -51.35
CA SER A 135 11.38 -23.00 -51.06
C SER A 135 11.39 -21.63 -50.36
N ILE A 136 10.45 -20.74 -50.71
CA ILE A 136 10.36 -19.40 -50.12
C ILE A 136 9.74 -19.46 -48.72
N ASN A 137 8.67 -20.24 -48.53
CA ASN A 137 8.00 -20.40 -47.24
C ASN A 137 8.96 -20.93 -46.16
N GLY A 138 9.85 -21.87 -46.50
CA GLY A 138 10.89 -22.33 -45.58
C GLY A 138 11.84 -21.21 -45.10
N THR A 139 12.15 -20.26 -45.98
CA THR A 139 12.99 -19.09 -45.66
C THR A 139 12.24 -18.09 -44.77
N ILE A 140 10.95 -17.87 -45.05
CA ILE A 140 10.06 -17.02 -44.23
C ILE A 140 9.97 -17.57 -42.81
N GLU A 141 9.65 -18.85 -42.66
CA GLU A 141 9.53 -19.47 -41.33
C GLU A 141 10.83 -19.43 -40.54
N SER A 142 11.97 -19.67 -41.19
CA SER A 142 13.30 -19.54 -40.58
C SER A 142 13.57 -18.12 -40.06
N THR A 143 13.18 -17.12 -40.85
CA THR A 143 13.31 -15.71 -40.49
C THR A 143 12.43 -15.36 -39.29
N CYS A 144 11.14 -15.76 -39.32
CA CYS A 144 10.21 -15.54 -38.22
C CYS A 144 10.68 -16.21 -36.92
N ARG A 145 11.24 -17.43 -36.99
CA ARG A 145 11.84 -18.10 -35.82
C ARG A 145 12.99 -17.29 -35.22
N THR A 146 13.91 -16.82 -36.06
CA THR A 146 15.05 -16.01 -35.61
C THR A 146 14.60 -14.73 -34.89
N ILE A 147 13.54 -14.08 -35.39
CA ILE A 147 12.95 -12.90 -34.74
C ILE A 147 12.29 -13.27 -33.41
N GLY A 148 11.56 -14.39 -33.36
CA GLY A 148 10.92 -14.89 -32.14
C GLY A 148 11.90 -15.29 -31.04
N ASP A 149 13.07 -15.81 -31.42
CA ASP A 149 14.13 -16.20 -30.49
C ASP A 149 14.96 -15.01 -29.98
N PHE A 150 14.70 -13.79 -30.46
CA PHE A 150 15.39 -12.60 -30.02
C PHE A 150 15.17 -12.37 -28.52
N ARG A 151 16.28 -12.28 -27.77
CA ARG A 151 16.29 -11.96 -26.34
C ARG A 151 16.85 -10.57 -26.13
N VAL A 152 16.11 -9.73 -25.42
CA VAL A 152 16.62 -8.45 -24.93
C VAL A 152 17.73 -8.75 -23.91
N LYS A 153 18.92 -8.17 -24.11
CA LYS A 153 19.99 -8.24 -23.11
C LYS A 153 19.54 -7.46 -21.88
N SER A 154 19.39 -8.16 -20.75
CA SER A 154 19.14 -7.59 -19.43
C SER A 154 20.40 -6.95 -18.86
#